data_AF-A0A1Q9MVF9-F1
#
_entry.id   AF-A0A1Q9MVF9-F1
#
_cell.length_a   1.000
_cell.length_b   1.000
_cell.length_c   1.000
_cell.angle_alpha   90.00
_cell.angle_beta   90.00
_cell.angle_gamma   90.00
#
_symmetry.space_group_name_H-M   'P 1'
#
loop_
_entity.id
_entity.type
_entity.pdbx_description
1 polymer ?
#
loop_
_entity_poly.entity_id
_entity_poly.type
_entity_poly.pdbx_seq_one_letter_code
_entity_poly.pdbx_strand_id
1 'polypeptide(L)'
;MSKTRIGGMDQGTATRFLVVGIILAVGFGTLILISSYMVTNADEWAAYEDRVNQDNLDQGLIGPAEFADRAREITRTVLWMEQQQLYFGIIGRVGVNVGMILVIIGFIGFGTNNQMDENTRRACVIIAGVLGLVMMVSFIGSLGIYIGGP
;
A
#
# COMPACT_ATOMS: atom_id res chain seq x y z
N MET A 1 -14.83 40.57 4.05
CA MET A 1 -14.42 39.20 3.65
C MET A 1 -15.49 38.22 4.12
N SER A 2 -16.43 37.89 3.25
CA SER A 2 -17.59 37.05 3.58
C SER A 2 -17.18 35.58 3.60
N LYS A 3 -17.18 34.95 4.78
CA LYS A 3 -17.17 33.50 4.94
C LYS A 3 -18.60 32.98 4.70
N THR A 4 -18.94 32.68 3.46
CA THR A 4 -20.19 31.98 3.17
C THR A 4 -20.04 30.50 3.54
N ARG A 5 -20.37 30.17 4.79
CA ARG A 5 -20.55 28.80 5.30
C ARG A 5 -22.02 28.42 5.21
N ILE A 6 -22.44 27.74 4.14
CA ILE A 6 -23.46 26.68 4.17
C ILE A 6 -23.11 25.71 3.01
N GLY A 7 -22.73 24.47 3.33
CA GLY A 7 -22.55 23.37 2.35
C GLY A 7 -21.22 23.28 1.57
N GLY A 8 -20.35 24.31 1.61
CA GLY A 8 -19.08 24.34 0.87
C GLY A 8 -17.86 24.21 1.79
N MET A 9 -17.07 23.15 1.60
CA MET A 9 -15.74 23.05 2.18
C MET A 9 -14.86 24.16 1.60
N ASP A 10 -14.05 24.84 2.44
CA ASP A 10 -13.10 25.83 1.94
C ASP A 10 -12.08 25.17 1.00
N GLN A 11 -11.72 25.87 -0.08
CA GLN A 11 -10.80 25.38 -1.10
C GLN A 11 -9.46 24.96 -0.50
N GLY A 12 -8.95 25.70 0.50
CA GLY A 12 -7.73 25.35 1.20
C GLY A 12 -7.83 24.04 1.99
N THR A 13 -9.01 23.75 2.53
CA THR A 13 -9.28 22.49 3.25
C THR A 13 -9.43 21.32 2.28
N ALA A 14 -10.16 21.50 1.17
CA ALA A 14 -10.31 20.49 0.12
C ALA A 14 -8.96 20.11 -0.49
N THR A 15 -8.10 21.10 -0.75
CA THR A 15 -6.73 20.89 -1.26
C THR A 15 -5.89 20.07 -0.29
N ARG A 16 -5.96 20.36 1.02
CA ARG A 16 -5.22 19.60 2.04
C ARG A 16 -5.65 18.15 2.09
N PHE A 17 -6.95 17.87 2.07
CA PHE A 17 -7.46 16.50 2.01
C PHE A 17 -6.97 15.74 0.78
N LEU A 18 -6.95 16.41 -0.37
CA LEU A 18 -6.48 15.84 -1.62
C LEU A 18 -4.98 15.51 -1.56
N VAL A 19 -4.14 16.45 -1.10
CA VAL A 19 -2.69 16.26 -0.99
C VAL A 19 -2.33 15.18 0.03
N VAL A 20 -2.89 15.26 1.24
CA VAL A 20 -2.63 14.26 2.29
C VAL A 20 -3.13 12.88 1.86
N GLY A 21 -4.31 12.82 1.24
CA GLY A 21 -4.88 11.58 0.71
C GLY A 21 -3.99 10.92 -0.33
N ILE A 22 -3.46 11.69 -1.29
CA ILE A 22 -2.50 11.19 -2.30
C ILE A 22 -1.23 10.68 -1.64
N ILE A 23 -0.63 11.45 -0.72
CA ILE A 23 0.61 11.05 -0.04
C ILE A 23 0.41 9.73 0.71
N LEU A 24 -0.70 9.58 1.45
CA LEU A 24 -1.01 8.35 2.16
C LEU A 24 -1.24 7.18 1.18
N ALA A 25 -2.04 7.38 0.13
CA ALA A 25 -2.34 6.33 -0.84
C ALA A 25 -1.08 5.83 -1.55
N VAL A 26 -0.20 6.74 -1.98
CA VAL A 26 1.07 6.39 -2.62
C VAL A 26 2.00 5.70 -1.62
N GLY A 27 2.20 6.28 -0.43
CA GLY A 27 3.12 5.74 0.57
C GLY A 27 2.75 4.32 1.02
N PHE A 28 1.47 4.08 1.33
CA PHE A 28 1.00 2.75 1.70
C PHE A 28 0.93 1.80 0.50
N GLY A 29 0.63 2.29 -0.70
CA GLY A 29 0.68 1.49 -1.93
C GLY A 29 2.09 0.98 -2.22
N THR A 30 3.11 1.83 -2.07
CA THR A 30 4.52 1.44 -2.20
C THR A 30 4.93 0.42 -1.16
N LEU A 31 4.47 0.55 0.09
CA LEU A 31 4.74 -0.42 1.15
C LEU A 31 4.18 -1.82 0.81
N ILE A 32 2.97 -1.91 0.25
CA ILE A 32 2.41 -3.19 -0.23
C ILE A 32 3.26 -3.79 -1.35
N LEU A 33 3.71 -2.96 -2.29
CA LEU A 33 4.51 -3.40 -3.44
C LEU A 33 5.87 -3.95 -3.00
N ILE A 34 6.58 -3.23 -2.12
CA ILE A 34 7.85 -3.70 -1.56
C ILE A 34 7.65 -5.02 -0.82
N SER A 35 6.62 -5.09 0.03
CA SER A 35 6.38 -6.30 0.80
C SER A 35 6.05 -7.50 -0.08
N SER A 36 5.27 -7.30 -1.15
CA SER A 36 4.97 -8.37 -2.11
C SER A 36 6.21 -8.79 -2.89
N TYR A 37 7.04 -7.83 -3.30
CA TYR A 37 8.30 -8.10 -3.97
C TYR A 37 9.24 -8.94 -3.10
N MET A 38 9.33 -8.66 -1.80
CA MET A 38 10.16 -9.47 -0.89
C MET A 38 9.71 -10.93 -0.82
N VAL A 39 8.39 -11.21 -0.81
CA VAL A 39 7.89 -12.59 -0.84
C VAL A 39 8.25 -13.27 -2.14
N THR A 40 7.99 -12.62 -3.27
CA THR A 40 8.23 -13.22 -4.59
C THR A 40 9.70 -13.58 -4.82
N ASN A 41 10.64 -12.90 -4.14
CA ASN A 41 12.07 -13.14 -4.29
C ASN A 41 12.69 -13.88 -3.08
N ALA A 42 11.88 -14.32 -2.10
CA ALA A 42 12.40 -14.93 -0.87
C ALA A 42 13.17 -16.24 -1.16
N ASP A 43 12.65 -17.08 -2.06
CA ASP A 43 13.29 -18.34 -2.45
C ASP A 43 14.59 -18.12 -3.22
N GLU A 44 14.62 -17.14 -4.12
CA GLU A 44 15.84 -16.78 -4.87
C GLU A 44 16.92 -16.25 -3.95
N TRP A 45 16.53 -15.42 -2.98
CA TRP A 45 17.43 -14.93 -1.93
C TRP A 45 17.98 -16.09 -1.08
N ALA A 46 17.12 -17.02 -0.66
CA ALA A 46 17.54 -18.19 0.12
C ALA A 46 18.51 -19.08 -0.64
N ALA A 47 18.23 -19.34 -1.93
CA ALA A 47 19.12 -20.13 -2.78
C ALA A 47 20.49 -19.47 -2.98
N TYR A 48 20.55 -18.14 -3.00
CA TYR A 48 21.82 -17.40 -3.05
C TYR A 48 22.59 -17.53 -1.72
N GLU A 49 21.93 -17.29 -0.58
CA GLU A 49 22.56 -17.38 0.74
C GLU A 49 23.02 -18.81 1.07
N ASP A 50 22.26 -19.83 0.68
CA ASP A 50 22.65 -21.23 0.87
C ASP A 50 23.94 -21.57 0.09
N ARG A 51 24.09 -21.04 -1.14
CA ARG A 51 25.34 -21.19 -1.91
C ARG A 51 26.51 -20.50 -1.23
N VAL A 52 26.31 -19.28 -0.74
CA VAL A 52 27.35 -18.54 -0.01
C VAL A 52 27.74 -19.29 1.27
N ASN A 53 26.77 -19.85 1.99
CA ASN A 53 27.00 -20.63 3.19
C ASN A 53 27.81 -21.91 2.89
N GLN A 54 27.48 -22.60 1.80
CA GLN A 54 28.22 -23.77 1.32
C GLN A 54 29.65 -23.42 0.92
N ASP A 55 29.84 -22.37 0.12
CA ASP A 55 31.17 -21.91 -0.31
C ASP A 55 32.06 -21.55 0.89
N ASN A 56 31.49 -20.91 1.92
CA ASN A 56 32.21 -20.58 3.15
C ASN A 56 32.65 -21.83 3.92
N LEU A 57 31.81 -22.87 3.95
CA LEU A 57 32.14 -24.15 4.57
C LEU A 57 33.26 -24.86 3.80
N ASP A 58 33.15 -24.88 2.47
CA ASP A 58 34.11 -25.55 1.57
C ASP A 58 35.49 -24.85 1.59
N GLN A 59 35.51 -23.53 1.78
CA GLN A 59 36.73 -22.74 1.98
C GLN A 59 37.29 -22.84 3.41
N GLY A 60 36.59 -23.51 4.33
CA GLY A 60 36.98 -23.62 5.74
C GLY A 60 36.88 -22.30 6.51
N LEU A 61 36.13 -21.31 5.99
CA LEU A 61 35.89 -20.02 6.64
C LEU A 61 34.93 -20.15 7.83
N ILE A 62 34.04 -21.14 7.78
CA ILE A 62 33.10 -21.46 8.85
C ILE A 62 33.15 -22.95 9.19
N GLY A 63 32.79 -23.30 10.42
CA GLY A 63 32.69 -24.70 10.86
C GLY A 63 31.30 -25.32 10.64
N PRO A 64 31.15 -26.66 10.77
CA PRO A 64 29.86 -27.33 10.58
C PRO A 64 28.74 -26.85 11.51
N ALA A 65 29.08 -26.47 12.74
CA ALA A 65 28.11 -25.92 13.69
C ALA A 65 27.56 -24.56 13.22
N GLU A 66 28.45 -23.68 12.76
CA GLU A 66 28.09 -22.35 12.25
C GLU A 66 27.31 -22.44 10.93
N PHE A 67 27.67 -23.36 10.04
CA PHE A 67 26.90 -23.66 8.83
C PHE A 67 25.44 -24.02 9.16
N ALA A 68 25.23 -24.88 10.16
CA ALA A 68 23.90 -25.31 10.58
C ALA A 68 23.10 -24.20 11.30
N ASP A 69 23.76 -23.27 11.97
CA ASP A 69 23.13 -22.09 12.54
C ASP A 69 22.69 -21.11 11.43
N ARG A 70 23.56 -20.84 10.46
CA ARG A 70 23.25 -19.97 9.31
C ARG A 70 22.13 -20.52 8.43
N ALA A 71 22.11 -21.83 8.16
CA ALA A 71 21.01 -22.46 7.43
C ALA A 71 19.65 -22.29 8.13
N ARG A 72 19.62 -22.38 9.47
CA ARG A 72 18.42 -22.10 10.27
C ARG A 72 18.00 -20.64 10.20
N GLU A 73 18.96 -19.71 10.16
CA GLU A 73 18.70 -18.28 10.02
C GLU A 73 18.13 -17.92 8.65
N ILE A 74 18.66 -18.51 7.56
CA ILE A 74 18.13 -18.36 6.21
C ILE A 74 16.66 -18.79 6.17
N THR A 75 16.35 -19.98 6.69
CA THR A 75 14.96 -20.48 6.76
C THR A 75 14.04 -19.54 7.54
N ARG A 76 14.49 -19.03 8.71
CA ARG A 76 13.71 -18.08 9.51
C ARG A 76 13.47 -16.76 8.79
N THR A 77 14.45 -16.32 8.01
CA THR A 77 14.37 -15.07 7.25
C THR A 77 13.36 -15.20 6.11
N VAL A 78 13.35 -16.32 5.38
CA VAL A 78 12.32 -16.61 4.38
C VAL A 78 10.92 -16.58 4.99
N LEU A 79 10.72 -17.30 6.10
CA LEU A 79 9.42 -17.31 6.80
C LEU A 79 9.00 -15.92 7.25
N TRP A 80 9.95 -15.10 7.73
CA TRP A 80 9.67 -13.71 8.06
C TRP A 80 9.30 -12.89 6.82
N MET A 81 10.02 -13.05 5.71
CA MET A 81 9.75 -12.35 4.44
C MET A 81 8.36 -12.68 3.89
N GLU A 82 7.92 -13.94 3.99
CA GLU A 82 6.57 -14.37 3.64
C GLU A 82 5.52 -13.79 4.59
N GLN A 83 5.75 -13.91 5.90
CA GLN A 83 4.76 -13.52 6.90
C GLN A 83 4.57 -12.00 7.00
N GLN A 84 5.61 -11.20 6.76
CA GLN A 84 5.49 -9.74 6.77
C GLN A 84 4.50 -9.24 5.71
N GLN A 85 4.30 -9.95 4.60
CA GLN A 85 3.33 -9.55 3.56
C GLN A 85 1.91 -9.57 4.06
N LEU A 86 1.58 -10.48 4.98
CA LEU A 86 0.28 -10.48 5.62
C LEU A 86 0.06 -9.19 6.41
N TYR A 87 1.03 -8.84 7.26
CA TYR A 87 0.92 -7.65 8.13
C TYR A 87 0.98 -6.34 7.33
N PHE A 88 2.02 -6.15 6.51
CA PHE A 88 2.19 -4.96 5.69
C PHE A 88 1.14 -4.85 4.59
N GLY A 89 0.67 -5.97 4.06
CA GLY A 89 -0.45 -6.02 3.12
C GLY A 89 -1.75 -5.51 3.74
N ILE A 90 -2.10 -5.95 4.95
CA ILE A 90 -3.30 -5.49 5.65
C ILE A 90 -3.17 -4.00 6.02
N ILE A 91 -2.07 -3.61 6.66
CA ILE A 91 -1.84 -2.22 7.09
C ILE A 91 -1.82 -1.30 5.87
N GLY A 92 -1.11 -1.70 4.82
CA GLY A 92 -1.04 -0.97 3.57
C GLY A 92 -2.40 -0.80 2.91
N ARG A 93 -3.24 -1.84 2.85
CA ARG A 93 -4.58 -1.75 2.25
C ARG A 93 -5.48 -0.78 3.02
N VAL A 94 -5.43 -0.82 4.35
CA VAL A 94 -6.16 0.14 5.20
C VAL A 94 -5.66 1.56 4.93
N GLY A 95 -4.34 1.77 4.90
CA GLY A 95 -3.74 3.08 4.63
C GLY A 95 -4.09 3.63 3.25
N VAL A 96 -4.07 2.80 2.20
CA VAL A 96 -4.51 3.18 0.86
C VAL A 96 -5.97 3.58 0.85
N ASN A 97 -6.85 2.80 1.49
CA ASN A 97 -8.28 3.10 1.55
C ASN A 97 -8.57 4.41 2.29
N VAL A 98 -7.88 4.66 3.42
CA VAL A 98 -7.98 5.94 4.13
C VAL A 98 -7.51 7.09 3.25
N GLY A 99 -6.37 6.93 2.56
CA GLY A 99 -5.86 7.92 1.61
C GLY A 99 -6.88 8.25 0.50
N MET A 100 -7.45 7.22 -0.11
CA MET A 100 -8.45 7.35 -1.17
C MET A 100 -9.74 8.03 -0.69
N ILE A 101 -10.21 7.73 0.52
CA ILE A 101 -11.36 8.43 1.13
C ILE A 101 -11.08 9.92 1.28
N LEU A 102 -9.89 10.30 1.73
CA LEU A 102 -9.51 11.72 1.85
C LEU A 102 -9.46 12.41 0.48
N VAL A 103 -8.97 11.72 -0.56
CA VAL A 103 -8.99 12.24 -1.94
C VAL A 103 -10.43 12.45 -2.42
N ILE A 104 -11.33 11.49 -2.19
CA ILE A 104 -12.75 11.59 -2.53
C ILE A 104 -13.39 12.78 -1.81
N ILE A 105 -13.15 12.93 -0.51
CA ILE A 105 -13.63 14.08 0.29
C ILE A 105 -13.12 15.40 -0.29
N GLY A 106 -11.84 15.45 -0.70
CA GLY A 106 -11.25 16.61 -1.37
C GLY A 106 -11.98 16.97 -2.66
N PHE A 107 -12.19 16.00 -3.56
CA PHE A 107 -12.91 16.21 -4.82
C PHE A 107 -14.38 16.56 -4.63
N ILE A 108 -15.08 15.98 -3.65
CA ILE A 108 -16.44 16.38 -3.29
C ILE A 108 -16.44 17.83 -2.80
N GLY A 109 -15.45 18.23 -1.98
CA GLY A 109 -15.29 19.61 -1.52
C GLY A 109 -15.12 20.61 -2.66
N PHE A 110 -14.38 20.26 -3.72
CA PHE A 110 -14.31 21.06 -4.95
C PHE A 110 -15.62 21.02 -5.75
N GLY A 111 -16.28 19.86 -5.79
CA GLY A 111 -17.56 19.64 -6.46
C GLY A 111 -18.76 20.36 -5.83
N THR A 112 -18.64 20.87 -4.60
CA THR A 112 -19.67 21.70 -3.95
C THR A 112 -19.29 23.18 -3.87
N ASN A 113 -18.15 23.57 -4.43
CA ASN A 113 -17.70 24.96 -4.43
C ASN A 113 -18.42 25.78 -5.52
N ASN A 114 -19.30 26.69 -5.09
CA ASN A 114 -20.08 27.56 -5.98
C ASN A 114 -19.26 28.68 -6.64
N GLN A 115 -17.97 28.82 -6.31
CA GLN A 115 -17.06 29.78 -6.98
C GLN A 115 -16.34 29.19 -8.20
N MET A 116 -16.45 27.87 -8.43
CA MET A 116 -15.84 27.20 -9.57
C MET A 116 -16.80 27.11 -10.76
N ASP A 117 -16.23 27.03 -11.97
CA ASP A 117 -17.01 26.81 -13.19
C ASP A 117 -17.79 25.49 -13.12
N GLU A 118 -18.99 25.49 -13.70
CA GLU A 118 -19.91 24.35 -13.64
C GLU A 118 -19.29 23.08 -14.23
N ASN A 119 -18.53 23.22 -15.31
CA ASN A 119 -17.85 22.08 -15.96
C ASN A 119 -16.78 21.49 -15.04
N THR A 120 -16.00 22.32 -14.36
CA THR A 120 -14.97 21.86 -13.41
C THR A 120 -15.58 21.20 -12.19
N ARG A 121 -16.67 21.79 -11.65
CA ARG A 121 -17.43 21.24 -10.53
C ARG A 121 -17.95 19.85 -10.84
N ARG A 122 -18.55 19.68 -12.03
CA ARG A 122 -19.08 18.41 -12.51
C ARG A 122 -17.98 17.38 -12.72
N ALA A 123 -16.83 17.79 -13.27
CA ALA A 123 -15.65 16.92 -13.42
C ALA A 123 -15.14 16.41 -12.07
N CYS A 124 -15.04 17.26 -11.04
CA CYS A 124 -14.62 16.85 -9.70
C CYS A 124 -15.56 15.80 -9.09
N VAL A 125 -16.87 15.96 -9.25
CA VAL A 125 -17.86 14.96 -8.78
C VAL A 125 -17.72 13.64 -9.54
N ILE A 126 -17.52 13.69 -10.86
CA ILE A 126 -17.28 12.49 -11.67
C ILE A 126 -16.02 11.76 -11.20
N ILE A 127 -14.91 12.48 -10.97
CA ILE A 127 -13.66 11.89 -10.46
C ILE A 127 -13.89 11.24 -9.10
N ALA A 128 -14.57 11.91 -8.17
CA ALA A 128 -14.92 11.33 -6.87
C ALA A 128 -15.75 10.04 -7.01
N GLY A 129 -16.71 10.01 -7.93
CA GLY A 129 -17.51 8.83 -8.23
C GLY A 129 -16.69 7.67 -8.81
N VAL A 130 -15.80 7.95 -9.76
CA VAL A 130 -14.89 6.94 -10.33
C VAL A 130 -13.96 6.37 -9.26
N LEU A 131 -13.36 7.23 -8.42
CA LEU A 131 -12.51 6.79 -7.32
C LEU A 131 -13.28 5.93 -6.30
N GLY A 132 -14.53 6.29 -5.99
CA GLY A 132 -15.40 5.47 -5.15
C GLY A 132 -15.70 4.10 -5.76
N LEU A 133 -15.92 4.03 -7.07
CA LEU A 133 -16.14 2.76 -7.78
C LEU A 133 -14.88 1.89 -7.76
N VAL A 134 -13.69 2.47 -8.00
CA VAL A 134 -12.41 1.77 -7.90
C VAL A 134 -12.21 1.19 -6.50
N MET A 135 -12.47 1.98 -5.45
CA MET A 135 -12.42 1.49 -4.07
C MET A 135 -13.36 0.30 -3.84
N MET A 136 -14.57 0.35 -4.41
CA MET A 136 -15.55 -0.72 -4.25
C MET A 136 -15.11 -2.02 -4.95
N VAL A 137 -14.53 -1.92 -6.14
CA VAL A 137 -13.96 -3.07 -6.87
C VAL A 137 -12.77 -3.67 -6.11
N SER A 138 -11.88 -2.83 -5.58
CA SER A 138 -10.75 -3.29 -4.76
C SER A 138 -11.22 -3.97 -3.46
N PHE A 139 -12.27 -3.46 -2.83
CA PHE A 139 -12.88 -4.07 -1.65
C PHE A 139 -13.48 -5.46 -1.97
N ILE A 140 -14.24 -5.58 -3.07
CA ILE A 140 -14.80 -6.87 -3.52
C ILE A 140 -13.69 -7.86 -3.86
N GLY A 141 -12.64 -7.43 -4.56
CA GLY A 141 -11.48 -8.28 -4.85
C GLY A 141 -10.79 -8.79 -3.59
N SER A 142 -10.70 -7.95 -2.54
CA SER A 142 -10.14 -8.38 -1.26
C SER A 142 -11.00 -9.41 -0.50
N LEU A 143 -12.33 -9.35 -0.66
CA LEU A 143 -13.26 -10.37 -0.12
C LEU A 143 -13.20 -11.67 -0.93
N GLY A 144 -13.07 -11.57 -2.26
CA GLY A 144 -12.94 -12.73 -3.15
C GLY A 144 -11.71 -13.59 -2.85
N ILE A 145 -10.56 -12.95 -2.55
CA ILE A 145 -9.34 -13.64 -2.12
C ILE A 145 -9.51 -14.32 -0.74
N TYR A 146 -10.42 -13.82 0.10
CA TYR A 146 -10.69 -14.37 1.43
C TYR A 146 -11.69 -15.55 1.44
N ILE A 147 -12.59 -15.63 0.47
CA ILE A 147 -13.60 -16.70 0.36
C ILE A 147 -13.12 -17.83 -0.56
N GLY A 148 -12.28 -17.52 -1.55
CA GLY A 148 -11.64 -18.50 -2.42
C GLY A 148 -10.15 -18.53 -2.20
N GLY A 149 -9.70 -18.90 -0.99
CA GLY A 149 -8.29 -19.26 -0.77
C GLY A 149 -7.82 -20.30 -1.81
N PRO A 150 -6.50 -20.47 -2.01
CA PRO A 150 -5.96 -21.37 -3.04
C PRO A 150 -6.64 -22.73 -3.07
#